data_AF-A0A0L0NZS4-F1
#
_entry.id   AF-A0A0L0NZS4-F1
#
_cell.length_a   1.000
_cell.length_b   1.000
_cell.length_c   1.000
_cell.angle_alpha   90.00
_cell.angle_beta   90.00
_cell.angle_gamma   90.00
#
_symmetry.space_group_name_H-M   'P 1'
#
loop_
_entity.id
_entity.type
_entity.pdbx_description
1 polymer ?
#
loop_
_entity_poly.entity_id
_entity_poly.type
_entity_poly.pdbx_seq_one_letter_code
_entity_poly.pdbx_strand_id
1 'polypeptide(L)'
;MLQPKHISQTISQVLSPHGLGPISVSLLSSKGLPLSTVSVLNLDISSDNLKVFSLLAINAFHQQPKAKNPDLDDWVVMDVDGNLRSMVKRFSTEKGTKNQLYVVIFYFSNYEDALAKAQIDALAGTLEKELQGYVAA
;
A
#
# COMPACT_ATOMS: atom_id res chain seq x y z
N MET A 1 -16.83 12.42 -1.83
CA MET A 1 -17.15 10.98 -1.79
C MET A 1 -16.03 10.23 -2.49
N LEU A 2 -15.56 9.12 -1.93
CA LEU A 2 -14.54 8.28 -2.58
C LEU A 2 -15.10 7.76 -3.92
N GLN A 3 -14.38 7.92 -5.04
CA GLN A 3 -14.79 7.33 -6.33
C GLN A 3 -14.01 6.02 -6.53
N PRO A 4 -14.57 4.84 -6.19
CA PRO A 4 -13.80 3.62 -6.08
C PRO A 4 -13.20 3.20 -7.42
N LYS A 5 -13.94 3.41 -8.53
CA LYS A 5 -13.48 3.11 -9.88
C LYS A 5 -12.24 3.91 -10.28
N HIS A 6 -12.19 5.19 -9.92
CA HIS A 6 -11.07 6.06 -10.27
C HIS A 6 -9.82 5.69 -9.47
N ILE A 7 -9.98 5.47 -8.16
CA ILE A 7 -8.87 5.02 -7.31
C ILE A 7 -8.33 3.69 -7.78
N SER A 8 -9.20 2.72 -8.08
CA SER A 8 -8.79 1.42 -8.64
C SER A 8 -7.99 1.59 -9.92
N GLN A 9 -8.34 2.55 -10.79
CA GLN A 9 -7.54 2.87 -11.98
C GLN A 9 -6.15 3.40 -11.58
N THR A 10 -6.08 4.38 -10.68
CA THR A 10 -4.81 4.95 -10.20
C THR A 10 -3.90 3.88 -9.59
N ILE A 11 -4.41 3.06 -8.66
CA ILE A 11 -3.62 2.01 -8.03
C ILE A 11 -3.29 0.85 -8.98
N SER A 12 -4.02 0.68 -10.08
CA SER A 12 -3.70 -0.34 -11.10
C SER A 12 -2.51 0.04 -11.99
N GLN A 13 -2.18 1.32 -12.10
CA GLN A 13 -1.09 1.80 -12.97
C GLN A 13 0.29 1.32 -12.53
N VAL A 14 0.46 1.00 -11.24
CA VAL A 14 1.73 0.49 -10.71
C VAL A 14 1.85 -1.04 -10.82
N LEU A 15 0.81 -1.73 -11.27
CA LEU A 15 0.85 -3.19 -11.42
C LEU A 15 1.70 -3.59 -12.63
N SER A 16 2.51 -4.62 -12.43
CA SER A 16 3.31 -5.25 -13.49
C SER A 16 2.80 -6.66 -13.77
N PRO A 17 2.03 -6.87 -14.86
CA PRO A 17 1.45 -8.18 -15.18
C PRO A 17 2.50 -9.25 -15.52
N HIS A 18 3.75 -8.86 -15.78
CA HIS A 18 4.85 -9.77 -16.10
C HIS A 18 5.74 -10.13 -14.91
N GLY A 19 5.33 -9.77 -13.67
CA GLY A 19 6.05 -10.15 -12.46
C GLY A 19 7.36 -9.40 -12.21
N LEU A 20 7.66 -8.37 -13.01
CA LEU A 20 8.82 -7.48 -12.83
C LEU A 20 8.40 -6.20 -12.07
N GLY A 21 7.54 -6.34 -11.06
CA GLY A 21 7.03 -5.21 -10.29
C GLY A 21 5.89 -5.60 -9.35
N PRO A 22 5.15 -4.61 -8.81
CA PRO A 22 4.01 -4.86 -7.95
C PRO A 22 2.95 -5.74 -8.62
N ILE A 23 2.48 -6.76 -7.90
CA ILE A 23 1.47 -7.72 -8.37
C ILE A 23 0.10 -7.48 -7.74
N SER A 24 0.05 -6.78 -6.61
CA SER A 24 -1.18 -6.35 -5.99
C SER A 24 -0.96 -5.06 -5.20
N VAL A 25 -1.98 -4.21 -5.16
CA VAL A 25 -2.00 -2.97 -4.40
C VAL A 25 -3.31 -2.86 -3.64
N SER A 26 -3.22 -2.52 -2.35
CA SER A 26 -4.37 -2.28 -1.47
C SER A 26 -4.28 -0.90 -0.85
N LEU A 27 -5.32 -0.09 -1.03
CA LEU A 27 -5.57 1.13 -0.27
C LEU A 27 -6.36 0.76 0.99
N LEU A 28 -5.86 1.16 2.15
CA LEU A 28 -6.41 0.81 3.45
C LEU A 28 -6.72 2.07 4.27
N SER A 29 -7.77 1.99 5.09
CA SER A 29 -8.12 3.03 6.07
C SER A 29 -7.11 3.09 7.22
N SER A 30 -7.25 4.09 8.09
CA SER A 30 -6.45 4.23 9.32
C SER A 30 -6.53 3.00 10.24
N LYS A 31 -7.64 2.25 10.17
CA LYS A 31 -7.91 1.02 10.95
C LYS A 31 -7.47 -0.26 10.21
N GLY A 32 -6.85 -0.11 9.04
CA GLY A 32 -6.42 -1.22 8.18
C GLY A 32 -7.53 -1.88 7.36
N LEU A 33 -8.71 -1.26 7.27
CA LEU A 33 -9.79 -1.79 6.45
C LEU A 33 -9.52 -1.56 4.96
N PRO A 34 -9.60 -2.58 4.09
CA PRO A 34 -9.43 -2.39 2.66
C PRO A 34 -10.53 -1.50 2.07
N LEU A 35 -10.11 -0.38 1.47
CA LEU A 35 -10.97 0.55 0.74
C LEU A 35 -11.00 0.23 -0.76
N SER A 36 -9.86 -0.17 -1.32
CA SER A 36 -9.74 -0.64 -2.69
C SER A 36 -8.57 -1.61 -2.80
N THR A 37 -8.69 -2.65 -3.60
CA THR A 37 -7.61 -3.60 -3.88
C THR A 37 -7.64 -3.98 -5.34
N VAL A 38 -6.49 -3.96 -5.97
CA VAL A 38 -6.29 -4.40 -7.35
C VAL A 38 -5.15 -5.40 -7.38
N SER A 39 -5.24 -6.37 -8.27
CA SER A 39 -4.22 -7.39 -8.45
C SER A 39 -4.11 -7.71 -9.94
N VAL A 40 -2.93 -8.19 -10.34
CA VAL A 40 -2.75 -8.75 -11.68
C VAL A 40 -3.67 -9.96 -11.86
N LEU A 41 -4.09 -10.20 -13.10
CA LEU A 41 -4.91 -11.36 -13.44
C LEU A 41 -4.09 -12.65 -13.31
N ASN A 42 -4.75 -13.75 -12.94
CA ASN A 42 -4.15 -15.09 -12.79
C ASN A 42 -3.05 -15.17 -11.71
N LEU A 43 -3.19 -14.40 -10.63
CA LEU A 43 -2.34 -14.55 -9.47
C LEU A 43 -2.73 -15.83 -8.71
N ASP A 44 -1.75 -16.70 -8.41
CA ASP A 44 -1.95 -17.91 -7.60
C ASP A 44 -2.23 -17.61 -6.10
N ILE A 45 -2.33 -16.33 -5.74
CA ILE A 45 -2.63 -15.86 -4.39
C ILE A 45 -4.08 -15.38 -4.35
N SER A 46 -4.87 -15.97 -3.44
CA SER A 46 -6.28 -15.60 -3.27
C SER A 46 -6.42 -14.15 -2.78
N SER A 47 -7.56 -13.52 -3.14
CA SER A 47 -7.88 -12.17 -2.64
C SER A 47 -7.95 -12.11 -1.12
N ASP A 48 -8.41 -13.17 -0.45
CA ASP A 48 -8.51 -13.20 1.00
C ASP A 48 -7.14 -13.30 1.67
N ASN A 49 -6.20 -14.04 1.07
CA ASN A 49 -4.81 -14.06 1.54
C ASN A 49 -4.20 -12.65 1.48
N LEU A 50 -4.40 -11.93 0.37
CA LEU A 50 -3.89 -10.55 0.22
C LEU A 50 -4.48 -9.59 1.28
N LYS A 51 -5.75 -9.74 1.65
CA LYS A 51 -6.36 -8.96 2.74
C LYS A 51 -5.73 -9.28 4.09
N VAL A 52 -5.53 -10.57 4.39
CA VAL A 52 -4.87 -10.99 5.64
C VAL A 52 -3.44 -10.47 5.69
N PHE A 53 -2.68 -10.61 4.61
CA PHE A 53 -1.31 -10.10 4.52
C PHE A 53 -1.25 -8.58 4.63
N SER A 54 -2.24 -7.87 4.09
CA SER A 54 -2.35 -6.40 4.23
C SER A 54 -2.51 -5.97 5.68
N LEU A 55 -3.31 -6.71 6.46
CA LEU A 55 -3.49 -6.47 7.89
C LEU A 55 -2.20 -6.78 8.67
N LEU A 56 -1.52 -7.87 8.34
CA LEU A 56 -0.23 -8.21 8.93
C LEU A 56 0.82 -7.13 8.65
N ALA A 57 0.87 -6.63 7.42
CA ALA A 57 1.82 -5.59 7.00
C ALA A 57 1.57 -4.26 7.76
N ILE A 58 0.31 -3.85 7.95
CA ILE A 58 -0.02 -2.69 8.79
C ILE A 58 0.39 -2.93 10.25
N ASN A 59 0.12 -4.12 10.78
CA ASN A 59 0.48 -4.44 12.16
C ASN A 59 2.01 -4.37 12.34
N ALA A 60 2.78 -4.91 11.40
CA ALA A 60 4.24 -4.79 11.36
C ALA A 60 4.68 -3.31 11.31
N PHE A 61 4.02 -2.48 10.48
CA PHE A 61 4.27 -1.04 10.44
C PHE A 61 4.04 -0.35 11.79
N HIS A 62 3.02 -0.76 12.56
CA HIS A 62 2.75 -0.19 13.89
C HIS A 62 3.72 -0.69 14.96
N GLN A 63 4.25 -1.90 14.82
CA GLN A 63 5.17 -2.50 15.78
C GLN A 63 6.63 -2.06 15.59
N GLN A 64 6.99 -1.48 14.43
CA GLN A 64 8.38 -1.09 14.19
C GLN A 64 8.85 0.03 15.15
N PRO A 65 10.10 -0.02 15.63
CA PRO A 65 10.71 1.09 16.34
C PRO A 65 10.67 2.36 15.49
N LYS A 66 10.15 3.45 16.06
CA LYS A 66 10.02 4.73 15.36
C LYS A 66 11.21 5.64 15.68
N ALA A 67 11.81 6.22 14.65
CA ALA A 67 12.87 7.21 14.76
C ALA A 67 12.37 8.56 15.32
N LYS A 68 11.05 8.71 15.53
CA LYS A 68 10.35 9.95 15.88
C LYS A 68 10.48 11.01 14.78
N ASN A 69 10.82 10.58 13.56
CA ASN A 69 10.87 11.40 12.38
C ASN A 69 9.79 10.90 11.40
N PRO A 70 8.70 11.65 11.19
CA PRO A 70 7.61 11.24 10.30
C PRO A 70 8.06 10.83 8.89
N ASP A 71 9.11 11.45 8.36
CA ASP A 71 9.61 11.21 6.99
C ASP A 71 10.43 9.90 6.87
N LEU A 72 10.93 9.40 8.00
CA LEU A 72 11.65 8.13 8.07
C LEU A 72 10.74 6.98 8.55
N ASP A 73 9.65 7.33 9.23
CA ASP A 73 8.74 6.42 9.92
C ASP A 73 7.45 6.13 9.14
N ASP A 74 7.36 6.55 7.87
CA ASP A 74 6.16 6.46 7.03
C ASP A 74 6.06 5.19 6.19
N TRP A 75 7.05 4.29 6.22
CA TRP A 75 6.99 3.03 5.49
C TRP A 75 7.61 1.84 6.25
N VAL A 76 7.37 0.63 5.76
CA VAL A 76 8.01 -0.62 6.20
C VAL A 76 7.97 -1.67 5.08
N VAL A 77 8.90 -2.62 5.10
CA VAL A 77 8.87 -3.86 4.30
C VAL A 77 8.68 -5.05 5.21
N MET A 78 7.84 -5.99 4.78
CA MET A 78 7.60 -7.26 5.47
C MET A 78 7.74 -8.40 4.46
N ASP A 79 8.53 -9.41 4.82
CA ASP A 79 8.55 -10.70 4.14
C ASP A 79 7.31 -11.50 4.55
N VAL A 80 6.54 -11.95 3.56
CA VAL A 80 5.25 -12.63 3.78
C VAL A 80 5.42 -14.14 3.71
N ASP A 81 6.15 -14.64 2.71
CA ASP A 81 6.31 -16.08 2.46
C ASP A 81 7.59 -16.41 1.64
N GLY A 82 8.70 -15.74 1.93
CA GLY A 82 10.04 -15.98 1.35
C GLY A 82 10.22 -15.56 -0.12
N ASN A 83 9.21 -15.79 -0.94
CA ASN A 83 9.12 -15.34 -2.32
C ASN A 83 8.17 -14.13 -2.49
N LEU A 84 7.37 -13.82 -1.47
CA LEU A 84 6.43 -12.70 -1.49
C LEU A 84 6.82 -11.67 -0.44
N ARG A 85 6.92 -10.41 -0.85
CA ARG A 85 7.13 -9.27 0.03
C ARG A 85 5.97 -8.31 -0.06
N SER A 86 5.79 -7.55 1.02
CA SER A 86 4.88 -6.43 1.07
C SER A 86 5.60 -5.19 1.54
N MET A 87 5.21 -4.05 0.99
CA MET A 87 5.66 -2.75 1.47
C MET A 87 4.44 -1.90 1.79
N VAL A 88 4.46 -1.32 2.99
CA VAL A 88 3.43 -0.39 3.44
C VAL A 88 3.98 1.02 3.41
N LYS A 89 3.18 1.97 2.95
CA LYS A 89 3.44 3.40 3.12
C LYS A 89 2.21 4.09 3.66
N ARG A 90 2.42 4.92 4.68
CA ARG A 90 1.45 5.81 5.27
C ARG A 90 1.47 7.15 4.53
N PHE A 91 0.30 7.71 4.27
CA PHE A 91 0.15 9.07 3.77
C PHE A 91 -1.06 9.74 4.44
N SER A 92 -1.16 11.06 4.30
CA SER A 92 -2.31 11.81 4.82
C SER A 92 -3.02 12.58 3.73
N THR A 93 -4.34 12.68 3.85
CA THR A 93 -5.21 13.41 2.92
C THR A 93 -5.49 14.84 3.37
N GLU A 94 -5.05 15.22 4.57
CA GLU A 94 -5.24 16.54 5.17
C GLU A 94 -3.96 17.03 5.81
N LYS A 95 -3.86 18.35 6.02
CA LYS A 95 -2.77 18.93 6.81
C LYS A 95 -2.92 18.49 8.27
N GLY A 96 -2.17 17.47 8.67
CA GLY A 96 -2.08 17.00 10.05
C GLY A 96 -2.11 15.47 10.16
N THR A 97 -2.36 14.97 11.37
CA THR A 97 -2.36 13.52 11.67
C THR A 97 -3.75 12.89 11.67
N LYS A 98 -4.81 13.68 11.41
CA LYS A 98 -6.20 13.26 11.65
C LYS A 98 -6.77 12.30 10.59
N ASN A 99 -6.15 12.19 9.42
CA ASN A 99 -6.62 11.30 8.36
C ASN A 99 -5.44 10.59 7.70
N GLN A 100 -5.02 9.49 8.34
CA GLN A 100 -3.96 8.62 7.82
C GLN A 100 -4.57 7.48 7.03
N LEU A 101 -4.06 7.29 5.82
CA LEU A 101 -4.35 6.13 4.99
C LEU A 101 -3.06 5.37 4.77
N TYR A 102 -3.22 4.11 4.38
CA TYR A 102 -2.09 3.25 4.07
C TYR A 102 -2.25 2.69 2.67
N VAL A 103 -1.14 2.61 1.94
CA VAL A 103 -1.05 1.83 0.73
C VAL A 103 -0.15 0.65 1.03
N VAL A 104 -0.55 -0.53 0.56
CA VAL A 104 0.25 -1.75 0.60
C VAL A 104 0.46 -2.20 -0.82
N ILE A 105 1.71 -2.45 -1.20
CA ILE A 105 2.04 -3.15 -2.44
C ILE A 105 2.59 -4.52 -2.12
N PHE A 106 2.23 -5.51 -2.91
CA PHE A 106 2.80 -6.85 -2.90
C PHE A 106 3.66 -7.04 -4.14
N TYR A 107 4.83 -7.64 -3.97
CA TYR A 107 5.78 -7.91 -5.05
C TYR A 107 6.60 -9.16 -4.72
N PHE A 108 7.13 -9.82 -5.75
CA PHE A 108 7.97 -10.99 -5.56
C PHE A 108 9.37 -10.60 -5.06
N SER A 109 10.05 -11.50 -4.35
CA SER A 109 11.35 -11.22 -3.72
C SER A 109 12.48 -10.96 -4.72
N ASN A 110 12.29 -11.32 -6.00
CA ASN A 110 13.18 -10.98 -7.10
C ASN A 110 13.09 -9.52 -7.57
N TYR A 111 12.09 -8.76 -7.10
CA TYR A 111 11.94 -7.34 -7.37
C TYR A 111 12.57 -6.51 -6.25
N GLU A 112 13.42 -5.55 -6.61
CA GLU A 112 14.20 -4.77 -5.65
C GLU A 112 13.32 -3.87 -4.77
N ASP A 113 13.58 -3.89 -3.46
CA ASP A 113 12.88 -3.04 -2.50
C ASP A 113 13.03 -1.54 -2.83
N ALA A 114 14.17 -1.12 -3.39
CA ALA A 114 14.39 0.26 -3.82
C ALA A 114 13.41 0.69 -4.94
N LEU A 115 13.14 -0.19 -5.90
CA LEU A 115 12.19 0.05 -6.97
C LEU A 115 10.75 0.03 -6.45
N ALA A 116 10.43 -0.93 -5.57
CA ALA A 116 9.15 -0.98 -4.87
C ALA A 116 8.89 0.31 -4.07
N LYS A 117 9.93 0.83 -3.39
CA LYS A 117 9.87 2.08 -2.63
C LYS A 117 9.58 3.28 -3.54
N ALA A 118 10.27 3.38 -4.67
CA ALA A 118 10.02 4.44 -5.64
C ALA A 118 8.57 4.40 -6.17
N GLN A 119 8.05 3.21 -6.47
CA GLN A 119 6.68 3.02 -6.94
C GLN A 119 5.64 3.43 -5.89
N ILE A 120 5.79 2.96 -4.65
CA ILE A 120 4.84 3.30 -3.58
C ILE A 120 4.91 4.79 -3.20
N ASP A 121 6.08 5.42 -3.28
CA ASP A 121 6.23 6.86 -3.05
C ASP A 121 5.48 7.68 -4.11
N ALA A 122 5.67 7.34 -5.39
CA ALA A 122 4.96 7.98 -6.51
C ALA A 122 3.45 7.78 -6.41
N LEU A 123 3.01 6.57 -6.04
CA LEU A 123 1.60 6.25 -5.87
C LEU A 123 1.00 7.01 -4.69
N ALA A 124 1.65 7.00 -3.53
CA ALA A 124 1.17 7.70 -2.34
C ALA A 124 1.07 9.21 -2.58
N GLY A 125 2.06 9.81 -3.26
CA GLY A 125 2.01 11.23 -3.61
C GLY A 125 0.89 11.58 -4.60
N THR A 126 0.54 10.65 -5.49
CA THR A 126 -0.63 10.80 -6.38
C THR A 126 -1.94 10.69 -5.58
N LEU A 127 -2.06 9.68 -4.73
CA LEU A 127 -3.24 9.45 -3.90
C LEU A 127 -3.47 10.56 -2.86
N GLU A 128 -2.41 11.12 -2.30
CA GLU A 128 -2.50 12.27 -1.38
C GLU A 128 -3.15 13.48 -2.07
N LYS A 129 -2.83 13.74 -3.34
CA LYS A 129 -3.44 14.81 -4.13
C LYS A 129 -4.87 14.48 -4.53
N GLU A 130 -5.12 13.25 -5.01
CA GLU A 130 -6.45 12.82 -5.45
C GLU A 130 -7.47 12.76 -4.31
N LEU A 131 -7.01 12.36 -3.12
CA LEU A 131 -7.84 12.16 -1.94
C LEU A 131 -7.80 13.36 -0.99
N GLN A 132 -7.32 14.51 -1.43
CA GLN A 132 -7.23 15.69 -0.57
C GLN A 132 -8.61 16.06 0.02
N GLY A 133 -8.69 16.17 1.36
CA GLY A 133 -9.93 16.43 2.09
C GLY A 133 -10.85 15.22 2.25
N TYR A 134 -10.41 14.02 1.86
CA TYR A 134 -11.12 12.78 2.18
C TYR A 134 -10.87 12.39 3.64
N VAL A 135 -11.96 12.14 4.35
CA VAL A 135 -11.98 11.64 5.73
C VAL A 135 -12.49 10.21 5.72
N ALA A 136 -11.66 9.24 6.10
CA ALA A 136 -12.10 7.88 6.32
C ALA A 136 -12.79 7.79 7.69
N ALA A 137 -14.10 7.52 7.71
CA ALA A 137 -14.90 7.35 8.93
C ALA A 137 -14.48 6.10 9.75
#